data_AF-A0A7W1AA17-F1
#
_entry.id   AF-A0A7W1AA17-F1
#
_cell.length_a   1.000
_cell.length_b   1.000
_cell.length_c   1.000
_cell.angle_alpha   90.00
_cell.angle_beta   90.00
_cell.angle_gamma   90.00
#
_symmetry.space_group_name_H-M   'P 1'
#
loop_
_entity.id
_entity.type
_entity.pdbx_description
1 polymer ?
#
loop_
_entity_poly.entity_id
_entity_poly.type
_entity_poly.pdbx_seq_one_letter_code
_entity_poly.pdbx_strand_id
1 'polypeptide(L)' 'MQEVLSVPNEVAAELAGVGDGVLDALRGRLHCTLRLRGNQLTIEGG' A
#
# COMPACT_ATOMS: atom_id res chain seq x y z
N MET A 1 1.86 8.08 -13.20
CA MET A 1 3.12 7.31 -13.06
C MET A 1 2.86 6.09 -12.18
N GLN A 2 3.61 4.99 -12.33
CA GLN A 2 3.48 3.81 -11.47
C GLN A 2 4.84 3.48 -10.85
N GLU A 3 4.83 3.21 -9.55
CA GLU A 3 6.00 2.76 -8.79
C GLU A 3 5.65 1.50 -7.97
N VAL A 4 6.64 0.62 -7.78
CA VAL A 4 6.49 -0.61 -7.00
C VAL A 4 7.57 -0.65 -5.94
N LEU A 5 7.13 -0.74 -4.68
CA LEU A 5 8.00 -0.85 -3.52
C LEU A 5 7.92 -2.27 -2.94
N SER A 6 9.08 -2.89 -2.76
CA SER A 6 9.19 -4.11 -1.97
C SER A 6 9.24 -3.75 -0.49
N VAL A 7 8.31 -4.28 0.29
CA VAL A 7 8.29 -4.13 1.74
C VAL A 7 8.67 -5.44 2.43
N PRO A 8 9.13 -5.39 3.69
CA PRO A 8 9.29 -6.60 4.50
C PRO A 8 7.96 -7.37 4.63
N ASN A 9 8.03 -8.70 4.73
CA ASN A 9 6.83 -9.55 4.83
C ASN A 9 6.00 -9.25 6.09
N GLU A 10 6.65 -8.90 7.20
CA GLU A 10 5.96 -8.48 8.43
C GLU A 10 5.14 -7.20 8.19
N VAL A 11 5.71 -6.22 7.50
CA VAL A 11 5.02 -4.98 7.13
C VAL A 11 3.87 -5.29 6.17
N ALA A 12 4.08 -6.17 5.19
CA ALA A 12 3.03 -6.60 4.29
C ALA A 12 1.87 -7.29 5.02
N ALA A 13 2.16 -8.12 6.02
CA ALA A 13 1.13 -8.79 6.82
C ALA A 13 0.31 -7.80 7.63
N GLU A 14 0.95 -6.81 8.25
CA GLU A 14 0.28 -5.72 8.96
C GLU A 14 -0.60 -4.89 8.01
N LEU A 15 -0.06 -4.49 6.84
CA LEU A 15 -0.81 -3.73 5.84
C LEU A 15 -1.96 -4.54 5.18
N ALA A 16 -1.86 -5.87 5.15
CA ALA A 16 -2.89 -6.76 4.61
C ALA A 16 -3.96 -7.15 5.65
N GLY A 17 -3.78 -6.76 6.91
CA GLY A 17 -4.72 -7.05 8.00
C GLY A 17 -6.14 -6.52 7.72
N VAL A 18 -7.13 -7.10 8.40
CA VAL A 18 -8.53 -6.72 8.22
C VAL A 18 -8.76 -5.28 8.70
N GLY A 19 -8.96 -4.38 7.75
CA GLY A 19 -9.24 -2.97 8.01
C GLY A 19 -7.99 -2.10 8.12
N ASP A 20 -7.02 -2.27 7.23
CA ASP A 20 -5.79 -1.49 7.28
C ASP A 20 -6.04 0.02 7.05
N GLY A 21 -6.24 0.72 8.17
CA GLY A 21 -6.36 2.16 8.23
C GLY A 21 -5.11 2.88 7.72
N VAL A 22 -3.95 2.22 7.60
CA VAL A 22 -2.75 2.82 7.02
C VAL A 22 -2.93 3.01 5.53
N LEU A 23 -3.27 1.96 4.77
CA LEU A 23 -3.54 2.09 3.34
C LEU A 23 -4.69 3.06 3.05
N ASP A 24 -5.75 3.06 3.86
CA ASP A 24 -6.86 4.01 3.71
C ASP A 24 -6.43 5.46 4.02
N ALA A 25 -5.67 5.68 5.10
CA ALA A 25 -5.14 6.99 5.43
C ALA A 25 -4.17 7.53 4.35
N LEU A 26 -3.33 6.65 3.79
CA LEU A 26 -2.41 7.01 2.72
C LEU A 26 -3.15 7.37 1.43
N ARG A 27 -4.17 6.59 1.04
CA ARG A 27 -5.05 6.91 -0.11
C ARG A 27 -5.70 8.30 0.05
N GLY A 28 -6.20 8.60 1.26
CA GLY A 28 -6.82 9.89 1.57
C GLY A 28 -5.86 11.09 1.48
N ARG A 29 -4.58 10.91 1.83
CA ARG A 29 -3.57 11.99 1.84
C ARG A 29 -2.85 12.19 0.52
N LEU A 30 -2.55 11.10 -0.17
CA LEU A 30 -1.70 11.12 -1.36
C LEU A 30 -2.52 11.19 -2.66
N HIS A 31 -3.84 10.99 -2.58
CA HIS A 31 -4.74 10.95 -3.73
C HIS A 31 -4.27 9.96 -4.82
N CYS A 32 -3.68 8.85 -4.39
CA CYS A 32 -3.17 7.80 -5.25
C CYS A 32 -3.88 6.48 -5.00
N THR A 33 -3.77 5.58 -5.97
CA THR A 33 -4.19 4.19 -5.85
C THR A 33 -3.06 3.39 -5.22
N LEU A 34 -3.38 2.67 -4.14
CA LEU A 34 -2.46 1.77 -3.45
C LEU A 34 -2.98 0.34 -3.52
N ARG A 35 -2.13 -0.58 -4.02
CA ARG A 35 -2.44 -2.01 -4.14
C ARG A 35 -1.31 -2.85 -3.55
N LEU A 36 -1.64 -3.68 -2.56
CA LEU A 36 -0.72 -4.62 -1.96
C LEU A 36 -0.95 -6.03 -2.53
N ARG A 37 0.12 -6.68 -3.01
CA ARG A 37 0.10 -8.10 -3.45
C ARG A 37 1.36 -8.80 -2.94
N GLY A 38 1.18 -9.77 -2.04
CA GLY A 38 2.32 -10.33 -1.31
C GLY A 38 3.05 -9.20 -0.58
N ASN A 39 4.34 -9.04 -0.84
CA ASN A 39 5.16 -7.97 -0.26
C ASN A 39 5.44 -6.81 -1.23
N GLN A 40 4.67 -6.71 -2.31
CA GLN A 40 4.79 -5.64 -3.28
C GLN A 40 3.66 -4.63 -3.07
N LEU A 41 4.03 -3.40 -2.71
CA LEU A 41 3.12 -2.26 -2.65
C LEU A 41 3.25 -1.48 -3.97
N THR A 42 2.20 -1.50 -4.76
CA THR A 42 2.10 -0.68 -5.98
C THR A 42 1.44 0.65 -5.65
N ILE A 43 2.06 1.73 -6.12
CA ILE A 43 1.56 3.11 -6.04
C ILE A 43 1.28 3.58 -7.47
N GLU A 44 0.04 3.94 -7.73
CA GLU A 44 -0.43 4.40 -9.04
C GLU A 44 -1.13 5.75 -8.88
N GLY A 45 -0.66 6.77 -9.60
CA GLY A 45 -1.25 8.11 -9.55
C GLY A 45 -0.34 9.16 -8.91
N GLY A 46 -0.61 10.41 -9.28
CA GLY A 46 0.33 11.53 -9.31
C GLY A 46 0.23 12.20 -10.66
#